data_AF-A0A844MES5-F1
#
_entry.id   AF-A0A844MES5-F1
#
_cell.length_a   1.000
_cell.length_b   1.000
_cell.length_c   1.000
_cell.angle_alpha   90.00
_cell.angle_beta   90.00
_cell.angle_gamma   90.00
#
_symmetry.space_group_name_H-M   'P 1'
#
loop_
_entity.id
_entity.type
_entity.pdbx_description
1 polymer ?
#
loop_
_entity_poly.entity_id
_entity_poly.type
_entity_poly.pdbx_seq_one_letter_code
_entity_poly.pdbx_strand_id
1 'polypeptide(L)' 'MTKPNFQEMTLKELKAYVLANRYDDEAFYTYMDKRRAGNPNPVMITIEEADAKLKRRFGQRAI' A
#
# COMPACT_ATOMS: atom_id res chain seq x y z
N MET A 1 12.71 -23.64 4.90
CA MET A 1 11.37 -23.11 5.24
C MET A 1 10.62 -22.92 3.93
N THR A 2 9.37 -23.34 3.86
CA THR A 2 8.51 -23.16 2.68
C THR A 2 8.02 -21.71 2.62
N LYS A 3 8.09 -21.10 1.43
CA LYS A 3 7.56 -19.75 1.21
C LYS A 3 6.03 -19.78 1.27
N PRO A 4 5.34 -18.82 1.92
CA PRO A 4 3.89 -18.75 1.90
C PRO A 4 3.34 -18.52 0.49
N ASN A 5 2.11 -18.96 0.24
CA ASN A 5 1.41 -18.68 -1.01
C ASN A 5 0.78 -17.27 -0.95
N PHE A 6 1.45 -16.28 -1.53
CA PHE A 6 1.02 -14.88 -1.49
C PHE A 6 -0.31 -14.62 -2.21
N GLN A 7 -0.65 -15.45 -3.19
CA GLN A 7 -1.84 -15.29 -4.01
C GLN A 7 -3.11 -15.69 -3.23
N GLU A 8 -2.99 -16.59 -2.26
CA GLU A 8 -4.09 -17.00 -1.38
C GLU A 8 -4.28 -16.05 -0.19
N MET A 9 -3.24 -15.31 0.19
CA MET A 9 -3.31 -14.37 1.31
C MET A 9 -4.24 -13.19 1.01
N THR A 10 -5.00 -12.75 2.01
CA THR A 10 -5.77 -11.51 1.95
C THR A 10 -4.84 -10.29 1.84
N LEU A 11 -5.37 -9.16 1.38
CA LEU A 11 -4.59 -7.91 1.30
C LEU A 11 -4.01 -7.47 2.66
N LYS A 12 -4.74 -7.76 3.76
CA LYS A 12 -4.31 -7.45 5.13
C LYS A 12 -3.13 -8.32 5.57
N GLU A 13 -3.20 -9.61 5.26
CA GLU A 13 -2.13 -10.57 5.58
C GLU A 13 -0.87 -10.27 4.75
N LEU A 14 -1.02 -10.01 3.44
CA LEU A 14 0.09 -9.59 2.60
C LEU A 14 0.76 -8.32 3.11
N LYS A 15 -0.03 -7.32 3.53
CA LYS A 15 0.50 -6.10 4.14
C LYS A 15 1.33 -6.40 5.38
N ALA A 16 0.82 -7.26 6.27
CA ALA A 16 1.55 -7.64 7.49
C ALA A 16 2.86 -8.37 7.16
N TYR A 17 2.81 -9.30 6.19
CA TYR A 17 3.98 -10.07 5.77
C TYR A 17 5.06 -9.18 5.13
N VAL A 18 4.69 -8.28 4.20
CA VAL A 18 5.63 -7.35 3.55
C VAL A 18 6.28 -6.42 4.57
N LEU A 19 5.54 -5.99 5.59
CA LEU A 19 6.09 -5.14 6.66
C LEU A 19 7.11 -5.89 7.54
N ALA A 20 6.93 -7.19 7.74
CA ALA A 20 7.87 -8.05 8.46
C ALA A 20 9.05 -8.49 7.57
N ASN A 21 8.84 -8.62 6.26
CA ASN A 21 9.81 -9.14 5.29
C ASN A 21 10.08 -8.11 4.19
N ARG A 22 10.70 -6.98 4.58
CA ARG A 22 10.86 -5.80 3.69
C ARG A 22 11.71 -6.02 2.44
N TYR A 23 12.49 -7.11 2.41
CA TYR A 23 13.37 -7.48 1.30
C TYR A 23 12.80 -8.62 0.43
N ASP A 24 11.56 -9.07 0.70
CA ASP A 24 10.90 -10.08 -0.12
C ASP A 24 10.13 -9.39 -1.26
N ASP A 25 10.83 -9.20 -2.39
CA ASP A 25 10.30 -8.51 -3.56
C ASP A 25 9.03 -9.19 -4.10
N GLU A 26 8.95 -10.52 -4.07
CA GLU A 26 7.78 -11.26 -4.55
C GLU A 26 6.53 -10.94 -3.71
N ALA A 27 6.68 -10.89 -2.39
CA ALA A 27 5.60 -10.50 -1.50
C ALA A 27 5.18 -9.05 -1.75
N PHE A 28 6.15 -8.16 -1.97
CA PHE A 28 5.89 -6.74 -2.27
C PHE A 28 5.11 -6.56 -3.57
N TYR A 29 5.54 -7.19 -4.67
CA TYR A 29 4.85 -7.11 -5.95
C TYR A 29 3.44 -7.70 -5.87
N THR A 30 3.28 -8.87 -5.23
CA THR A 30 1.95 -9.49 -5.05
C THR A 30 1.00 -8.60 -4.26
N TYR A 31 1.50 -7.95 -3.20
CA TYR A 31 0.73 -6.97 -2.44
C TYR A 31 0.30 -5.77 -3.29
N MET A 32 1.22 -5.20 -4.07
CA MET A 32 0.96 -4.03 -4.90
C MET A 32 -0.05 -4.33 -6.01
N ASP A 33 0.03 -5.49 -6.65
CA ASP A 33 -0.90 -5.92 -7.68
C ASP A 33 -2.30 -6.12 -7.12
N LYS A 34 -2.45 -6.86 -6.02
CA LYS A 34 -3.76 -7.00 -5.34
C LYS A 34 -4.32 -5.65 -4.89
N ARG A 35 -3.47 -4.75 -4.39
CA ARG A 35 -3.89 -3.42 -3.95
C ARG A 35 -4.41 -2.56 -5.11
N ARG A 36 -3.75 -2.62 -6.27
CA ARG A 36 -4.16 -1.89 -7.48
C ARG A 36 -5.46 -2.47 -8.05
N ALA A 37 -5.56 -3.79 -8.14
CA ALA A 37 -6.79 -4.45 -8.59
C ALA A 37 -8.00 -4.12 -7.68
N GLY A 38 -7.79 -3.99 -6.37
CA GLY A 38 -8.83 -3.60 -5.41
C GLY A 38 -9.16 -2.10 -5.38
N ASN A 39 -8.43 -1.25 -6.11
CA ASN A 39 -8.72 0.19 -6.23
C ASN A 39 -8.93 0.59 -7.69
N PRO A 40 -10.16 0.45 -8.22
CA PRO A 40 -10.45 0.68 -9.64
C PRO A 40 -10.34 2.17 -10.04
N ASN A 41 -10.29 3.10 -9.08
CA ASN A 41 -10.16 4.53 -9.36
C ASN A 41 -8.91 5.11 -8.67
N PRO A 42 -7.71 4.89 -9.24
CA PRO A 42 -6.50 5.45 -8.69
C PRO A 42 -6.57 6.98 -8.76
N VAL A 43 -6.34 7.63 -7.61
CA VAL A 43 -6.25 9.09 -7.55
C VAL A 43 -4.94 9.50 -8.21
N MET A 44 -5.02 9.92 -9.47
CA MET A 44 -3.91 10.54 -10.19
C MET A 44 -3.92 12.03 -9.82
N ILE A 45 -2.98 12.42 -8.96
CA ILE A 45 -2.76 13.81 -8.57
C ILE A 45 -1.30 14.15 -8.82
N THR A 46 -1.02 15.42 -9.12
CA THR A 46 0.37 15.89 -9.20
C THR A 46 1.04 15.84 -7.83
N ILE A 47 2.37 15.92 -7.81
CA ILE A 47 3.12 16.00 -6.55
C ILE A 47 2.66 17.23 -5.74
N GLU A 48 2.43 18.36 -6.41
CA GLU A 48 1.98 19.60 -5.78
C GLU A 48 0.58 19.45 -5.16
N GLU A 49 -0.34 18.78 -5.86
CA GLU A 49 -1.68 18.48 -5.34
C GLU A 49 -1.65 17.49 -4.18
N ALA A 50 -0.75 16.49 -4.22
CA ALA A 50 -0.53 15.55 -3.14
C ALA A 50 -0.03 16.26 -1.88
N ASP A 51 0.95 17.14 -2.03
CA ASP A 51 1.51 17.95 -0.94
C ASP A 51 0.46 18.90 -0.36
N ALA A 52 -0.33 19.57 -1.20
CA ALA A 52 -1.42 20.43 -0.74
C ALA A 52 -2.48 19.62 0.04
N LYS A 53 -2.83 18.42 -0.43
CA LYS A 53 -3.78 17.51 0.24
C LYS A 53 -3.24 17.00 1.58
N LEU A 54 -1.94 16.71 1.64
CA LEU A 54 -1.24 16.32 2.87
C LEU A 54 -1.30 17.48 3.88
N LYS A 55 -0.86 18.68 3.48
CA LYS A 55 -0.90 19.88 4.31
C LYS A 55 -2.31 20.18 4.83
N ARG A 56 -3.36 20.03 4.00
CA ARG A 56 -4.75 20.19 4.45
C ARG A 56 -5.17 19.17 5.52
N ARG A 57 -4.85 17.88 5.31
CA ARG A 57 -5.20 16.80 6.27
C ARG A 57 -4.47 16.91 7.60
N PHE A 58 -3.20 17.29 7.58
CA PHE A 58 -2.37 17.36 8.78
C PHE A 58 -2.42 18.74 9.45
N GLY A 59 -2.70 19.82 8.70
CA GLY A 59 -2.92 21.16 9.24
C GLY A 59 -4.25 21.32 9.97
N GLN A 60 -5.28 20.55 9.62
CA GLN A 60 -6.55 20.48 10.38
C GLN A 60 -6.44 19.76 11.73
N ARG A 61 -5.28 19.16 12.06
CA ARG A 61 -5.03 18.49 13.34
C ARG A 61 -4.38 19.39 14.41
N ALA A 62 -4.19 20.69 14.14
CA ALA A 62 -3.85 21.64 15.18
C ALA A 62 -5.11 21.94 16.01
N ILE A 63 -5.14 21.42 17.24
CA ILE A 63 -6.11 21.73 18.30
C ILE A 63 -5.57 22.92 19.08
#